data_AF-A0A2N8M5W2-F1
#
_entry.id   AF-A0A2N8M5W2-F1
#
_cell.length_a   1.000
_cell.length_b   1.000
_cell.length_c   1.000
_cell.angle_alpha   90.00
_cell.angle_beta   90.00
_cell.angle_gamma   90.00
#
_symmetry.space_group_name_H-M   'P 1'
#
loop_
_entity.id
_entity.type
_entity.pdbx_description
1 polymer ?
#
loop_
_entity_poly.entity_id
_entity_poly.type
_entity_poly.pdbx_seq_one_letter_code
_entity_poly.pdbx_strand_id
1 'polypeptide(L)'
;MKTRNILASIAALDLLANAHAARAAEYYVGDAIEKNNLVIEPNYLTGIEMSRMPEGMTSGPDVIHLEVDVHAAAHEPHGFAEKEWIPYLTV
;
A
#
# COMPACT_ATOMS: atom_id res chain seq x y z
N MET A 1 7.50 -43.53 -14.50
CA MET A 1 8.31 -42.53 -13.76
C MET A 1 8.71 -41.32 -14.60
N LYS A 2 9.26 -41.48 -15.81
CA LYS A 2 9.74 -40.36 -16.65
C LYS A 2 8.65 -39.33 -17.02
N THR A 3 7.45 -39.75 -17.40
CA THR A 3 6.34 -38.86 -17.79
C THR A 3 5.75 -38.05 -16.63
N ARG A 4 5.68 -38.63 -15.41
CA ARG A 4 5.26 -37.88 -14.20
C ARG A 4 6.26 -36.79 -13.81
N ASN A 5 7.56 -37.03 -14.02
CA ASN A 5 8.59 -36.03 -13.75
C ASN A 5 8.55 -34.89 -14.77
N ILE A 6 8.27 -35.19 -16.05
CA ILE A 6 8.12 -34.16 -17.09
C ILE A 6 6.90 -33.26 -16.81
N LEU A 7 5.76 -33.84 -16.45
CA LEU A 7 4.56 -33.07 -16.09
C LEU A 7 4.79 -32.19 -14.85
N ALA A 8 5.50 -32.70 -13.85
CA ALA A 8 5.87 -31.92 -12.66
C ALA A 8 6.83 -30.76 -13.01
N SER A 9 7.78 -30.97 -13.93
CA SER A 9 8.69 -29.91 -14.38
C SER A 9 7.98 -28.82 -15.18
N ILE A 10 7.01 -29.18 -16.03
CA ILE A 10 6.20 -28.20 -16.79
C ILE A 10 5.35 -27.37 -15.83
N ALA A 11 4.65 -28.00 -14.88
CA ALA A 11 3.86 -27.29 -13.89
C ALA A 11 4.71 -26.35 -13.01
N ALA A 12 5.92 -26.76 -12.65
CA ALA A 12 6.85 -25.89 -11.91
C ALA A 12 7.32 -24.68 -12.73
N LEU A 13 7.55 -24.87 -14.03
CA LEU A 13 7.94 -23.79 -14.94
C LEU A 13 6.80 -22.78 -15.15
N ASP A 14 5.57 -23.26 -15.29
CA ASP A 14 4.38 -22.41 -15.39
C ASP A 14 4.13 -21.60 -14.10
N LEU A 15 4.35 -22.19 -12.92
CA LEU A 15 4.24 -21.47 -11.64
C LEU A 15 5.28 -20.34 -11.53
N LEU A 16 6.51 -20.59 -11.96
CA LEU A 16 7.58 -19.59 -11.95
C LEU A 16 7.34 -18.47 -12.98
N ALA A 17 6.82 -18.82 -14.16
CA ALA A 17 6.51 -17.86 -15.22
C ALA A 17 5.33 -16.95 -14.86
N ASN A 18 4.41 -17.41 -14.02
CA ASN A 18 3.23 -16.65 -13.58
C ASN A 18 3.35 -16.08 -12.16
N ALA A 19 4.52 -16.16 -11.53
CA ALA A 19 4.80 -15.49 -10.28
C ALA A 19 4.79 -13.96 -10.48
N HIS A 20 3.59 -13.36 -10.46
CA HIS A 20 3.43 -11.93 -10.52
C HIS A 20 3.94 -11.33 -9.21
N ALA A 21 4.96 -10.48 -9.28
CA ALA A 21 5.37 -9.65 -8.15
C ALA A 21 4.18 -8.77 -7.72
N ALA A 22 4.04 -8.57 -6.40
CA ALA A 22 3.00 -7.71 -5.84
C ALA A 22 3.06 -6.31 -6.50
N ARG A 23 1.92 -5.86 -7.04
CA ARG A 23 1.80 -4.59 -7.77
C ARG A 23 1.38 -3.40 -6.91
N ALA A 24 1.30 -3.60 -5.60
CA ALA A 24 0.88 -2.60 -4.63
C ALA A 24 1.86 -2.61 -3.43
N ALA A 25 3.15 -2.52 -3.72
CA ALA A 25 4.14 -2.37 -2.67
C ALA A 25 4.13 -0.92 -2.18
N GLU A 26 3.98 -0.75 -0.87
CA GLU A 26 4.11 0.53 -0.18
C GLU A 26 5.55 0.70 0.33
N TYR A 27 6.04 1.93 0.28
CA TYR A 27 7.37 2.31 0.74
C TYR A 27 7.23 3.40 1.80
N TYR A 28 7.59 3.08 3.04
CA TYR A 28 7.49 4.00 4.15
C TYR A 28 8.53 5.11 4.08
N VAL A 29 8.11 6.33 4.42
CA VAL A 29 8.96 7.52 4.51
C VAL A 29 9.30 7.76 5.98
N GLY A 30 10.34 7.09 6.45
CA GLY A 30 10.75 7.14 7.85
C GLY A 30 9.89 6.26 8.75
N ASP A 31 9.97 6.52 10.06
CA ASP A 31 9.21 5.78 11.07
C ASP A 31 7.84 6.43 11.32
N ALA A 32 6.89 5.62 11.80
CA ALA A 32 5.61 6.11 12.32
C ALA A 32 5.82 7.12 13.45
N ILE A 33 5.01 8.17 13.47
CA ILE A 33 5.00 9.13 14.58
C ILE A 33 3.67 9.09 15.32
N GLU A 34 3.72 9.14 16.64
CA GLU A 34 2.53 9.35 17.47
C GLU A 34 2.47 10.81 17.91
N LYS A 35 1.39 11.51 17.56
CA LYS A 35 1.19 12.92 17.89
C LYS A 35 -0.29 13.24 18.05
N ASN A 36 -0.65 13.99 19.09
CA ASN A 36 -2.03 14.38 19.36
C ASN A 36 -3.01 13.19 19.45
N ASN A 37 -2.55 12.05 19.99
CA ASN A 37 -3.29 10.78 20.02
C ASN A 37 -3.62 10.20 18.65
N LEU A 38 -2.83 10.53 17.62
CA LEU A 38 -2.88 9.94 16.29
C LEU A 38 -1.56 9.23 15.99
N VAL A 39 -1.63 8.06 15.36
CA VAL A 39 -0.50 7.40 14.69
C VAL A 39 -0.51 7.86 13.24
N ILE A 40 0.61 8.42 12.78
CA ILE A 40 0.78 9.02 11.46
C ILE A 40 1.92 8.31 10.74
N GLU A 41 1.63 7.68 9.61
CA GLU A 41 2.55 6.82 8.85
C GLU A 41 2.62 7.28 7.39
N PRO A 42 3.63 8.09 7.03
CA PRO A 42 3.81 8.52 5.65
C PRO A 42 4.35 7.40 4.78
N ASN A 43 3.76 7.20 3.60
CA ASN A 43 4.18 6.15 2.67
C ASN A 43 4.00 6.63 1.21
N TYR A 44 4.58 5.92 0.27
CA TYR A 44 4.29 6.12 -1.14
C TYR A 44 4.24 4.80 -1.91
N LEU A 45 3.58 4.84 -3.06
CA LEU A 45 3.52 3.75 -4.03
C LEU A 45 3.49 4.29 -5.47
N THR A 46 3.63 3.41 -6.45
CA THR A 46 3.68 3.77 -7.88
C THR A 46 2.52 3.15 -8.65
N GLY A 47 2.21 3.71 -9.83
CA GLY A 47 1.21 3.14 -10.74
C GLY A 47 -0.24 3.28 -10.27
N ILE A 48 -0.52 4.25 -9.39
CA ILE A 48 -1.88 4.56 -8.97
C ILE A 48 -2.60 5.41 -10.02
N GLU A 49 -3.79 4.97 -10.38
CA GLU A 49 -4.74 5.70 -11.22
C GLU A 49 -5.94 6.12 -10.37
N MET A 50 -6.29 7.40 -10.40
CA MET A 50 -7.48 7.92 -9.71
C MET A 50 -8.49 8.42 -10.74
N SER A 51 -9.77 8.08 -10.54
CA SER A 51 -10.85 8.56 -11.42
C SER A 51 -10.97 10.09 -11.48
N ARG A 52 -10.48 10.80 -10.45
CA ARG A 52 -10.32 12.25 -10.40
C ARG A 52 -8.99 12.60 -9.74
N MET A 53 -8.07 13.17 -10.51
CA MET A 53 -6.83 13.72 -9.99
C MET A 53 -7.07 15.10 -9.35
N PRO A 54 -6.35 15.45 -8.27
CA PRO A 54 -6.30 16.82 -7.77
C PRO A 54 -5.82 17.79 -8.85
N GLU A 55 -6.26 19.05 -8.77
CA GLU A 55 -5.85 20.08 -9.72
C GLU A 55 -4.33 20.28 -9.72
N GLY A 56 -3.72 20.33 -10.91
CA GLY A 56 -2.27 20.48 -11.07
C GLY A 56 -1.44 19.21 -10.87
N MET A 57 -2.06 18.06 -10.57
CA MET A 57 -1.36 16.78 -10.44
C MET A 57 -1.37 15.99 -11.75
N THR A 58 -0.26 15.31 -12.05
CA THR A 58 -0.12 14.40 -13.19
C THR A 58 -0.10 12.95 -12.71
N SER A 59 -0.44 12.01 -13.60
CA SER A 59 -0.21 10.58 -13.42
C SER A 59 0.85 10.10 -14.41
N GLY A 60 1.49 8.96 -14.14
CA GLY A 60 2.46 8.38 -15.05
C GLY A 60 3.42 7.38 -14.39
N PRO A 61 4.27 6.71 -15.18
CA PRO A 61 5.23 5.73 -14.67
C PRO A 61 6.32 6.34 -13.78
N ASP A 62 6.64 7.63 -13.99
CA ASP A 62 7.67 8.37 -13.24
C ASP A 62 7.09 9.21 -12.09
N VAL A 63 5.87 8.90 -11.66
CA VAL A 63 5.13 9.62 -10.60
C VAL A 63 4.91 8.68 -9.42
N ILE A 64 5.11 9.20 -8.20
CA ILE A 64 4.69 8.52 -6.96
C ILE A 64 3.32 9.03 -6.52
N HIS A 65 2.53 8.15 -5.95
CA HIS A 65 1.37 8.49 -5.14
C HIS A 65 1.84 8.55 -3.69
N LEU A 66 1.87 9.75 -3.13
CA LEU A 66 2.30 10.01 -1.76
C LEU A 66 1.06 10.01 -0.85
N GLU A 67 1.10 9.22 0.20
CA GLU A 67 0.02 9.04 1.16
C GLU A 67 0.47 9.32 2.59
N VAL A 68 -0.51 9.48 3.47
CA VAL A 68 -0.29 9.45 4.91
C VAL A 68 -1.42 8.66 5.55
N ASP A 69 -1.06 7.54 6.18
CA ASP A 69 -2.00 6.75 6.96
C ASP A 69 -2.14 7.39 8.33
N VAL A 70 -3.37 7.76 8.69
CA VAL A 70 -3.67 8.41 9.97
C VAL A 70 -4.73 7.62 10.72
N HIS A 71 -4.34 7.09 11.87
CA HIS A 71 -5.19 6.28 12.73
C HIS A 71 -5.20 6.80 14.17
N ALA A 72 -6.28 6.54 14.89
CA ALA A 72 -6.39 6.80 16.31
C ALA A 72 -5.35 6.00 17.12
N ALA A 73 -4.66 6.66 18.05
CA ALA A 73 -3.90 5.99 19.10
C ALA A 73 -4.84 5.44 20.20
N ALA A 74 -4.30 4.70 21.17
CA ALA A 74 -5.10 3.97 22.17
C ALA A 74 -6.06 4.82 23.04
N HIS A 75 -5.84 6.14 23.12
CA HIS A 75 -6.62 7.05 23.95
C HIS A 75 -7.08 8.30 23.16
N GLU A 76 -7.46 8.12 21.90
CA GLU A 76 -8.00 9.19 21.06
C GLU A 76 -9.29 9.80 21.69
N PRO A 77 -9.34 11.13 21.96
CA PRO A 77 -10.39 11.72 22.79
C PRO A 77 -11.68 12.10 22.04
N HIS A 78 -11.75 11.95 20.72
CA HIS A 78 -12.88 12.38 19.89
C HIS A 78 -13.86 11.24 19.55
N GLY A 79 -13.65 10.05 20.12
CA GLY A 79 -14.57 8.93 20.01
C GLY A 79 -14.18 7.87 18.97
N PHE A 80 -12.96 7.93 18.44
CA PHE A 80 -12.40 6.89 17.57
C PHE A 80 -11.77 5.77 18.39
N ALA A 81 -12.00 4.52 18.00
CA ALA A 81 -11.35 3.36 18.61
C ALA A 81 -9.87 3.30 18.21
N GLU A 82 -9.02 2.65 19.01
CA GLU A 82 -7.60 2.45 18.64
C GLU A 82 -7.48 1.82 17.25
N LYS A 83 -6.59 2.39 16.41
CA LYS A 83 -6.36 2.02 15.01
C LYS A 83 -7.52 2.32 14.06
N GLU A 84 -8.54 3.04 14.49
CA GLU A 84 -9.59 3.51 13.59
C GLU A 84 -9.04 4.63 12.71
N TRP A 85 -9.37 4.61 11.42
CA TRP A 85 -9.00 5.66 10.48
C TRP A 85 -9.59 7.00 10.90
N ILE A 86 -8.82 8.08 10.77
CA ILE A 86 -9.27 9.44 11.10
C ILE A 86 -9.77 10.14 9.83
N PRO A 87 -11.09 10.31 9.65
CA PRO A 87 -11.65 10.97 8.48
C PRO A 87 -11.65 12.50 8.61
N TYR A 88 -11.95 13.19 7.51
CA TYR A 88 -12.18 14.65 7.44
C TYR A 88 -10.99 15.53 7.85
N LEU A 89 -9.77 14.98 7.87
CA LEU A 89 -8.56 15.79 7.98
C LEU A 89 -8.37 16.66 6.73
N THR A 90 -7.84 17.86 6.94
CA THR A 90 -7.19 18.62 5.87
C THR A 90 -5.70 18.35 6.00
N VAL A 91 -5.13 17.71 4.98
CA VAL A 91 -3.72 17.31 4.89
C VAL A 91 -3.01 18.21 3.89
#